data_AF-A0A519PUA5-F1
#
_entry.id   AF-A0A519PUA5-F1
#
_cell.length_a   1.000
_cell.length_b   1.000
_cell.length_c   1.000
_cell.angle_alpha   90.00
_cell.angle_beta   90.00
_cell.angle_gamma   90.00
#
_symmetry.space_group_name_H-M   'P 1'
#
loop_
_entity.id
_entity.type
_entity.pdbx_description
1 polymer ?
#
loop_
_entity_poly.entity_id
_entity_poly.type
_entity_poly.pdbx_seq_one_letter_code
_entity_poly.pdbx_strand_id
1 'polypeptide(L)'
;VIVMLVCILGGVGTAGVPAGSLPVVAMILVMVGVPAEGIGLILGVDRFLDMCRTTLNVTGDLVLATIVSRGETDLPVDAADPTADPA
;
A
#
# COMPACT_ATOMS: atom_id res chain seq x y z
N VAL A 1 18.24 -7.72 -7.37
CA VAL A 1 18.30 -6.81 -6.20
C VAL A 1 17.74 -5.42 -6.53
N ILE A 2 18.25 -4.74 -7.57
CA ILE A 2 17.76 -3.39 -7.97
C ILE A 2 16.24 -3.37 -8.19
N VAL A 3 15.69 -4.32 -8.95
CA VAL A 3 14.24 -4.44 -9.18
C VAL A 3 13.44 -4.49 -7.87
N MET A 4 13.91 -5.29 -6.90
CA MET A 4 13.24 -5.44 -5.61
C MET A 4 13.22 -4.11 -4.85
N LEU A 5 14.33 -3.37 -4.84
CA LEU A 5 14.41 -2.05 -4.20
C LEU A 5 13.47 -1.03 -4.87
N VAL A 6 13.43 -1.00 -6.20
CA VAL A 6 12.52 -0.13 -6.96
C VAL A 6 11.05 -0.48 -6.67
N CYS A 7 10.71 -1.77 -6.58
CA CYS A 7 9.37 -2.22 -6.19
C CYS A 7 8.99 -1.77 -4.78
N ILE A 8 9.89 -1.91 -3.80
CA ILE A 8 9.65 -1.51 -2.41
C ILE A 8 9.43 0.01 -2.34
N LEU A 9 10.33 0.79 -2.94
CA LEU A 9 10.23 2.26 -2.95
C LEU A 9 8.98 2.74 -3.70
N GLY A 10 8.66 2.12 -4.84
CA GLY A 10 7.46 2.42 -5.61
C GLY A 10 6.17 2.11 -4.83
N GLY A 11 6.17 1.05 -4.02
CA GLY A 11 5.03 0.66 -3.18
C GLY A 11 4.69 1.68 -2.09
N VAL A 12 5.67 2.44 -1.59
CA VAL A 12 5.42 3.52 -0.61
C VAL A 12 4.65 4.69 -1.22
N GLY A 13 4.83 4.95 -2.52
CA GLY A 13 4.23 6.09 -3.23
C GLY A 13 2.89 5.81 -3.90
N THR A 14 2.45 4.55 -4.02
CA THR A 14 1.17 4.21 -4.66
C THR A 14 0.01 4.40 -3.70
N ALA A 15 -0.79 5.46 -3.90
CA ALA A 15 -2.11 5.56 -3.28
C ALA A 15 -3.00 4.36 -3.67
N GLY A 16 -3.98 4.00 -2.83
CA GLY A 16 -4.89 2.85 -3.00
C GLY A 16 -5.89 3.00 -4.16
N VAL A 17 -5.42 3.31 -5.36
CA VAL A 17 -6.20 3.38 -6.59
C VAL A 17 -6.05 2.09 -7.39
N PRO A 18 -7.14 1.57 -7.98
CA PRO A 18 -7.09 0.38 -8.82
C PRO A 18 -6.05 0.52 -9.94
N ALA A 19 -5.27 -0.53 -10.16
CA ALA A 19 -4.19 -0.57 -11.15
C ALA A 19 -3.11 0.53 -11.00
N GLY A 20 -3.00 1.17 -9.83
CA GLY A 20 -2.05 2.27 -9.58
C GLY A 20 -0.57 1.88 -9.69
N SER A 21 -0.28 0.58 -9.69
CA SER A 21 1.08 0.05 -9.80
C SER A 21 1.59 -0.14 -11.23
N LEU A 22 0.71 -0.11 -12.24
CA LEU A 22 1.07 -0.33 -13.64
C LEU A 22 2.16 0.62 -14.18
N PRO A 23 2.17 1.92 -13.84
CA PRO A 23 3.24 2.83 -14.30
C PRO A 23 4.62 2.42 -13.76
N VAL A 24 4.68 1.95 -12.51
CA VAL A 24 5.92 1.48 -11.89
C VAL A 24 6.39 0.19 -12.55
N VAL A 25 5.46 -0.73 -12.84
CA VAL A 25 5.77 -1.98 -13.55
C VAL A 25 6.29 -1.70 -14.96
N ALA A 26 5.65 -0.78 -15.70
CA ALA A 26 6.10 -0.36 -17.04
C ALA A 26 7.52 0.21 -17.00
N MET A 27 7.83 1.06 -16.01
CA MET A 27 9.17 1.60 -15.79
C MET A 27 10.19 0.49 -15.53
N ILE A 28 9.85 -0.48 -14.68
CA ILE A 28 10.74 -1.61 -14.35
C ILE A 28 11.06 -2.44 -15.59
N LEU A 29 10.06 -2.74 -16.44
CA LEU A 29 10.28 -3.50 -17.68
C LEU A 29 11.33 -2.83 -18.57
N VAL A 30 11.22 -1.52 -18.77
CA VAL A 30 12.21 -0.73 -19.53
C VAL A 30 13.58 -0.76 -18.85
N MET A 31 13.64 -0.61 -17.53
CA MET A 31 14.90 -0.65 -16.76
C MET A 31 15.64 -1.99 -16.89
N VAL A 32 14.93 -3.10 -17.05
CA VAL A 32 15.53 -4.44 -17.21
C VAL A 32 15.72 -4.85 -18.67
N GLY A 33 15.44 -3.96 -19.63
CA GLY A 33 15.59 -4.23 -21.06
C GLY A 33 14.49 -5.12 -21.65
N VAL A 34 13.35 -5.26 -20.95
CA VAL A 34 12.19 -5.98 -21.47
C VAL A 34 11.33 -5.01 -22.30
N PRO A 35 10.94 -5.39 -23.53
CA PRO A 35 10.10 -4.56 -24.37
C PRO A 35 8.76 -4.22 -23.69
N ALA A 36 8.29 -2.99 -23.87
CA ALA A 36 7.07 -2.49 -23.22
C ALA A 36 5.83 -3.28 -23.63
N GLU A 37 5.84 -3.92 -24.81
CA GLU A 37 4.79 -4.81 -25.29
C GLU A 37 4.54 -6.00 -24.33
N GLY A 38 5.55 -6.39 -23.54
CA GLY A 38 5.43 -7.41 -22.50
C GLY A 38 4.45 -7.05 -21.38
N ILE A 39 4.08 -5.77 -21.23
CA ILE A 39 3.05 -5.34 -20.27
C ILE A 39 1.67 -5.92 -20.60
N GLY A 40 1.41 -6.26 -21.86
CA GLY A 40 0.15 -6.86 -22.29
C GLY A 40 -0.17 -8.17 -21.57
N LEU A 41 0.85 -8.97 -21.26
CA LEU A 41 0.70 -10.20 -20.46
C LEU A 41 0.33 -9.89 -19.00
N ILE A 42 0.92 -8.83 -18.45
CA ILE A 42 0.67 -8.39 -17.07
C ILE A 42 -0.75 -7.85 -16.95
N LEU A 43 -1.19 -7.04 -17.91
CA LEU A 43 -2.56 -6.49 -17.95
C LEU A 43 -3.63 -7.60 -17.93
N GLY A 44 -3.35 -8.76 -18.52
CA GLY A 44 -4.27 -9.90 -18.51
C GLY A 44 -4.54 -10.49 -17.11
N VAL A 45 -3.57 -10.39 -16.19
CA VAL A 45 -3.68 -10.90 -14.81
C VAL A 45 -3.74 -9.79 -13.77
N ASP A 46 -3.53 -8.54 -14.18
CA ASP A 46 -3.42 -7.36 -13.30
C ASP A 46 -4.60 -7.27 -12.35
N ARG A 47 -5.84 -7.46 -12.83
CA ARG A 47 -7.02 -7.38 -11.97
C ARG A 47 -7.02 -8.35 -10.80
N PHE A 48 -6.54 -9.57 -11.01
CA PHE A 48 -6.43 -10.55 -9.93
C PHE A 48 -5.30 -10.14 -8.96
N LEU A 49 -4.14 -9.77 -9.50
CA LEU A 49 -2.98 -9.37 -8.71
C LEU A 49 -3.20 -8.07 -7.92
N ASP A 50 -3.97 -7.14 -8.47
CA ASP A 50 -4.34 -5.85 -7.85
C ASP A 50 -5.24 -6.07 -6.63
N MET A 51 -6.20 -7.02 -6.72
CA MET A 51 -6.99 -7.45 -5.57
C MET A 51 -6.12 -8.07 -4.49
N CYS A 52 -5.24 -9.02 -4.84
CA CYS A 52 -4.32 -9.63 -3.87
C CYS A 52 -3.44 -8.58 -3.17
N ARG A 53 -2.90 -7.62 -3.94
CA ARG A 53 -2.08 -6.53 -3.41
C ARG A 53 -2.86 -5.67 -2.43
N THR A 54 -4.08 -5.27 -2.80
CA THR A 54 -4.93 -4.44 -1.94
C THR A 54 -5.26 -5.18 -0.64
N THR A 55 -5.63 -6.46 -0.70
CA THR A 55 -5.91 -7.27 0.49
C THR A 55 -4.70 -7.39 1.41
N LEU A 56 -3.50 -7.64 0.86
CA LEU A 56 -2.28 -7.76 1.66
C LEU A 56 -1.89 -6.42 2.30
N ASN A 57 -2.03 -5.31 1.58
CA ASN A 57 -1.75 -3.98 2.12
C ASN A 57 -2.69 -3.64 3.29
N VAL A 58 -4.01 -3.81 3.10
CA VAL A 58 -4.99 -3.58 4.18
C VAL A 58 -4.73 -4.51 5.37
N THR A 59 -4.41 -5.77 5.13
CA THR A 59 -4.08 -6.73 6.20
C THR A 59 -2.84 -6.29 6.98
N GLY A 60 -1.80 -5.82 6.27
CA GLY A 60 -0.58 -5.29 6.88
C GLY A 60 -0.84 -4.07 7.76
N ASP A 61 -1.67 -3.13 7.29
CA ASP A 61 -2.06 -1.94 8.04
C ASP A 61 -2.81 -2.31 9.33
N LEU A 62 -3.74 -3.28 9.26
CA LEU A 62 -4.45 -3.79 10.43
C LEU A 62 -3.49 -4.46 11.43
N VAL A 63 -2.59 -5.29 10.95
CA VAL A 63 -1.57 -5.93 11.80
C VAL A 63 -0.71 -4.87 12.48
N LEU A 64 -0.22 -3.88 11.72
CA LEU A 64 0.60 -2.80 12.26
C LEU A 64 -0.17 -1.99 13.32
N ALA A 65 -1.43 -1.63 13.05
CA ALA A 65 -2.28 -0.93 14.01
C ALA A 65 -2.44 -1.72 15.32
N THR A 66 -2.65 -3.04 15.25
CA THR A 66 -2.73 -3.87 16.47
C THR A 66 -1.42 -3.98 17.23
N ILE A 67 -0.28 -4.00 16.54
CA ILE A 67 1.06 -4.03 17.15
C ILE A 67 1.34 -2.70 17.84
N VAL A 68 1.06 -1.58 17.17
CA VAL A 68 1.23 -0.23 17.71
C VAL A 68 0.32 -0.03 18.93
N SER A 69 -0.96 -0.36 18.82
CA SER A 69 -1.91 -0.27 19.94
C SER A 69 -1.52 -1.12 21.14
N ARG A 70 -0.89 -2.30 20.94
CA ARG A 70 -0.33 -3.11 22.03
C ARG A 70 0.91 -2.49 22.68
N GLY A 71 1.69 -1.74 21.91
CA GLY A 71 2.89 -1.06 22.38
C GLY A 71 2.60 0.26 23.10
N GLU A 72 1.44 0.86 22.83
CA GLU A 72 0.93 2.01 23.56
C GLU A 72 0.34 1.54 24.90
N THR A 73 0.85 2.08 26.00
CA THR A 73 0.18 1.97 27.30
C THR A 73 -0.98 2.96 27.26
N ASP A 74 -2.21 2.54 27.54
CA ASP A 74 -3.43 3.37 27.50
C ASP A 74 -3.12 4.80 27.96
N LEU A 75 -2.80 5.68 27.00
CA LEU A 75 -2.83 7.10 27.26
C LEU A 75 -4.30 7.37 27.42
N PRO A 76 -4.76 7.92 28.56
CA PRO A 76 -6.15 8.27 28.70
C PRO A 76 -6.51 9.10 27.48
N VAL A 77 -7.49 8.62 26.71
CA VAL A 77 -8.14 9.42 25.69
C VAL A 77 -8.84 10.51 26.48
N ASP A 78 -8.11 11.58 26.77
CA ASP A 78 -8.67 12.73 27.47
C ASP A 78 -9.83 13.22 26.61
N ALA A 79 -11.01 13.12 27.20
CA ALA A 79 -12.16 13.98 26.99
C ALA A 79 -12.17 14.76 25.66
N ALA A 80 -12.45 14.09 24.55
CA ALA A 80 -13.33 14.71 23.57
C ALA A 80 -14.76 14.63 24.15
N ASP A 81 -14.96 15.29 25.28
CA ASP A 81 -16.22 15.42 25.99
C ASP A 81 -17.21 16.14 25.08
N PRO A 82 -18.24 15.46 24.54
CA PRO A 82 -19.29 16.11 23.77
C PRO A 82 -20.29 16.86 24.67
N THR A 83 -20.11 16.80 25.99
CA THR A 83 -20.96 17.37 27.04
C THR A 83 -20.29 18.48 27.84
N ALA A 84 -19.22 19.09 27.32
CA ALA A 84 -18.65 20.30 27.91
C ALA A 84 -19.67 21.46 27.84
N ASP A 85 -20.52 21.55 28.86
CA ASP A 85 -21.43 22.66 29.13
C ASP A 85 -20.62 23.82 29.76
N PRO A 86 -20.90 25.09 29.41
CA PRO A 86 -20.12 26.24 29.80
C PRO A 86 -20.55 26.75 31.18
N ALA A 87 -19.60 26.86 32.10
CA ALA A 87 -19.76 27.63 33.34
C ALA A 87 -18.99 28.95 33.24
#